data_AF-A0A6A6A9P1-F1
#
_entry.id   AF-A0A6A6A9P1-F1
#
_cell.length_a   1.000
_cell.length_b   1.000
_cell.length_c   1.000
_cell.angle_alpha   90.00
_cell.angle_beta   90.00
_cell.angle_gamma   90.00
#
_symmetry.space_group_name_H-M   'P 1'
#
loop_
_entity.id
_entity.type
_entity.pdbx_description
1 polymer ?
#
loop_
_entity_poly.entity_id
_entity_poly.type
_entity_poly.pdbx_seq_one_letter_code
_entity_poly.pdbx_strand_id
1 'polypeptide(L)'
;MTSPRPDGDTKKDQFPTWTYDLKLDLNTGIRKSETLTHSRSRTILTTYIHALNYDSLRFLGPDGRAYMWVSQHAVSALNGARWDTLRHALFAATSNSPDPLYGQIVADHAFWNGAGEEALYIRSSSVDPDLVVASLQVIKDWEKHTLRLEKKSSSKAFAAGEEMARRGNLGRARYWRA
;
A
#
# COMPACT_ATOMS: atom_id res chain seq x y z
N MET A 1 -6.45 12.27 56.47
CA MET A 1 -5.51 11.78 55.46
C MET A 1 -6.30 11.43 54.22
N THR A 2 -6.37 12.35 53.25
CA THR A 2 -7.07 12.18 51.97
C THR A 2 -6.02 12.03 50.89
N SER A 3 -5.95 10.85 50.27
CA SER A 3 -5.04 10.57 49.14
C SER A 3 -5.41 11.44 47.93
N PRO A 4 -4.43 12.01 47.20
CA PRO A 4 -4.71 12.68 45.94
C PRO A 4 -5.11 11.65 44.87
N ARG A 5 -6.11 12.00 44.05
CA ARG A 5 -6.50 11.26 42.84
C ARG A 5 -5.43 11.43 41.75
N PRO A 6 -5.21 10.44 40.88
CA PRO A 6 -4.27 10.59 39.77
C PRO A 6 -4.84 11.58 38.75
N ASP A 7 -4.01 12.54 38.39
CA ASP A 7 -4.27 13.54 37.36
C ASP A 7 -4.57 12.86 36.01
N GLY A 8 -5.59 13.37 35.33
CA GLY A 8 -5.97 12.89 34.00
C GLY A 8 -4.85 13.12 33.00
N ASP A 9 -4.42 12.04 32.36
CA ASP A 9 -3.56 12.08 31.16
C ASP A 9 -4.27 12.89 30.07
N THR A 10 -3.90 14.16 29.93
CA THR A 10 -4.12 14.93 28.71
C THR A 10 -3.38 14.23 27.58
N LYS A 11 -4.12 13.48 26.76
CA LYS A 11 -3.67 13.01 25.44
C LYS A 11 -3.23 14.24 24.64
N LYS A 12 -1.92 14.50 24.58
CA LYS A 12 -1.36 15.42 23.58
C LYS A 12 -1.78 14.86 22.22
N ASP A 13 -2.51 15.65 21.44
CA ASP A 13 -2.79 15.34 20.04
C ASP A 13 -1.45 15.06 19.34
N GLN A 14 -1.15 13.77 19.13
CA GLN A 14 -0.05 13.36 18.29
C GLN A 14 -0.47 13.71 16.87
N PHE A 15 0.07 14.81 16.35
CA PHE A 15 -0.05 15.10 14.93
C PHE A 15 0.50 13.88 14.15
N PRO A 16 -0.21 13.41 13.11
CA PRO A 16 0.27 12.29 12.33
C PRO A 16 1.64 12.64 11.73
N THR A 17 2.61 11.74 11.93
CA THR A 17 3.98 11.87 11.41
C THR A 17 3.99 12.01 9.87
N TRP A 18 2.99 11.41 9.22
CA TRP A 18 2.84 11.39 7.77
C TRP A 18 1.44 11.80 7.34
N THR A 19 1.37 12.67 6.34
CA THR A 19 0.12 13.08 5.68
C THR A 19 0.13 12.61 4.24
N TYR A 20 -0.93 11.92 3.83
CA TYR A 20 -1.16 11.49 2.45
C TYR A 20 -2.20 12.40 1.79
N ASP A 21 -1.78 13.16 0.79
CA ASP A 21 -2.63 14.06 0.02
C ASP A 21 -2.88 13.50 -1.38
N LEU A 22 -4.09 12.99 -1.60
CA LEU A 22 -4.58 12.53 -2.88
C LEU A 22 -5.57 13.54 -3.46
N LYS A 23 -5.24 14.15 -4.60
CA LYS A 23 -6.18 14.99 -5.35
C LYS A 23 -6.64 14.26 -6.59
N LEU A 24 -7.95 14.08 -6.72
CA LEU A 24 -8.60 13.57 -7.92
C LEU A 24 -9.23 14.73 -8.69
N ASP A 25 -9.22 14.63 -10.02
CA ASP A 25 -10.04 15.44 -10.89
C ASP A 25 -11.50 15.05 -10.70
N LEU A 26 -12.35 16.01 -10.32
CA LEU A 26 -13.75 15.75 -9.95
C LEU A 26 -14.61 15.30 -11.13
N ASN A 27 -14.25 15.68 -12.35
CA ASN A 27 -15.04 15.39 -13.54
C ASN A 27 -14.75 13.99 -14.10
N THR A 28 -13.48 13.60 -14.05
CA THR A 28 -13.00 12.34 -14.62
C THR A 28 -12.80 11.24 -13.58
N GLY A 29 -12.66 11.63 -12.30
CA GLY A 29 -12.23 10.74 -11.23
C GLY A 29 -10.75 10.32 -11.34
N ILE A 30 -10.00 10.89 -12.29
CA ILE A 30 -8.59 10.57 -12.55
C ILE A 30 -7.72 11.31 -11.53
N ARG A 31 -6.61 10.68 -11.11
CA ARG A 31 -5.67 11.28 -10.15
C ARG A 31 -4.94 12.49 -10.76
N LYS A 32 -4.97 13.62 -10.06
CA LYS A 32 -4.31 14.88 -10.45
C LYS A 32 -3.00 15.12 -9.73
N SER A 33 -2.93 14.84 -8.43
CA SER A 33 -1.70 14.90 -7.66
C SER A 33 -1.71 13.88 -6.54
N GLU A 34 -0.52 13.42 -6.19
CA GLU A 34 -0.27 12.55 -5.05
C GLU A 34 0.95 13.06 -4.32
N THR A 35 0.83 13.21 -3.01
CA THR A 35 1.91 13.72 -2.19
C THR A 35 1.90 13.04 -0.84
N LEU A 36 3.06 12.56 -0.42
CA LEU A 36 3.28 12.05 0.92
C LEU A 36 4.18 13.04 1.66
N THR A 37 3.72 13.60 2.77
CA THR A 37 4.44 14.65 3.51
C THR A 37 4.83 14.16 4.89
N HIS A 38 6.13 14.19 5.21
CA HIS A 38 6.64 13.97 6.56
C HIS A 38 6.59 15.28 7.35
N SER A 39 6.08 15.23 8.59
CA SER A 39 5.75 16.29 9.54
C SER A 39 6.66 17.55 9.57
N ARG A 40 6.63 18.36 8.49
CA ARG A 40 7.23 19.70 8.27
C ARG A 40 8.52 19.83 7.44
N SER A 41 9.03 18.83 6.72
CA SER A 41 10.33 19.05 6.02
C SER A 41 10.49 18.51 4.60
N ARG A 42 9.76 17.46 4.18
CA ARG A 42 9.93 16.95 2.82
C ARG A 42 8.68 16.29 2.25
N THR A 43 8.24 16.81 1.12
CA THR A 43 7.29 16.15 0.23
C THR A 43 8.02 15.02 -0.51
N ILE A 44 7.49 13.81 -0.39
CA ILE A 44 7.88 12.66 -1.18
C ILE A 44 6.96 12.58 -2.39
N LEU A 45 7.58 12.57 -3.56
CA LEU A 45 6.91 12.25 -4.81
C LEU A 45 6.97 10.74 -5.03
N THR A 46 5.81 10.14 -5.23
CA THR A 46 5.65 8.73 -5.55
C THR A 46 5.31 8.57 -7.03
N THR A 47 5.92 7.57 -7.67
CA THR A 47 5.65 7.22 -9.06
C THR A 47 5.16 5.78 -9.13
N TYR A 48 3.87 5.61 -9.36
CA TYR A 48 3.27 4.31 -9.59
C TYR A 48 3.36 3.92 -11.07
N ILE A 49 3.69 2.65 -11.30
CA ILE A 49 3.77 2.05 -12.63
C ILE A 49 2.95 0.76 -12.58
N HIS A 50 1.87 0.72 -13.35
CA HIS A 50 1.13 -0.49 -13.65
C HIS A 50 1.76 -1.14 -14.90
N ALA A 51 2.45 -2.28 -14.74
CA ALA A 51 3.12 -2.97 -15.84
C ALA A 51 2.55 -4.38 -16.04
N LEU A 52 2.92 -5.03 -17.14
CA LEU A 52 2.37 -6.34 -17.54
C LEU A 52 2.70 -7.47 -16.57
N ASN A 53 3.84 -7.37 -15.88
CA ASN A 53 4.38 -8.41 -15.01
C ASN A 53 4.11 -8.13 -13.53
N TYR A 54 4.31 -6.90 -13.09
CA TYR A 54 4.06 -6.46 -11.72
C TYR A 54 3.76 -4.97 -11.67
N ASP A 55 3.13 -4.55 -10.59
CA ASP A 55 2.93 -3.16 -10.27
C ASP A 55 4.07 -2.70 -9.37
N SER A 56 4.45 -1.43 -9.50
CA SER A 56 5.49 -0.86 -8.64
C SER A 56 5.20 0.57 -8.23
N LEU A 57 5.70 0.95 -7.06
CA LEU A 57 5.67 2.32 -6.56
C LEU A 57 7.10 2.74 -6.21
N ARG A 58 7.65 3.71 -6.93
CA ARG A 58 8.99 4.25 -6.71
C ARG A 58 8.93 5.57 -5.97
N PHE A 59 9.87 5.81 -5.05
CA PHE A 59 9.97 7.08 -4.33
C PHE A 59 11.36 7.29 -3.72
N LEU A 60 11.67 8.54 -3.35
CA LEU A 60 12.87 8.89 -2.58
C LEU A 60 12.47 9.13 -1.12
N GLY A 61 13.09 8.39 -0.20
CA GLY A 61 12.85 8.53 1.22
C GLY A 61 13.43 9.83 1.81
N PRO A 62 13.06 10.18 3.06
CA PRO A 62 13.59 11.35 3.74
C PRO A 62 15.10 11.22 4.01
N ASP A 63 15.60 9.99 4.10
CA ASP A 63 17.00 9.60 4.23
C ASP A 63 17.80 9.72 2.90
N GLY A 64 17.14 10.09 1.81
CA GLY A 64 17.76 10.24 0.50
C GLY A 64 17.94 8.94 -0.28
N ARG A 65 17.50 7.79 0.26
CA ARG A 65 17.57 6.50 -0.45
C ARG A 65 16.40 6.36 -1.42
N ALA A 66 16.64 5.66 -2.52
CA ALA A 66 15.58 5.25 -3.43
C ALA A 66 14.90 3.99 -2.92
N TYR A 67 13.57 3.96 -2.98
CA TYR A 67 12.73 2.86 -2.56
C TYR A 67 11.82 2.43 -3.70
N MET A 68 11.45 1.15 -3.70
CA MET A 68 10.46 0.62 -4.63
C MET A 68 9.62 -0.47 -3.97
N TRP A 69 8.32 -0.25 -3.87
CA TRP A 69 7.38 -1.35 -3.69
C TRP A 69 7.21 -2.10 -5.00
N VAL A 70 7.18 -3.42 -4.92
CA VAL A 70 6.89 -4.31 -6.05
C VAL A 70 5.80 -5.26 -5.63
N SER A 71 4.79 -5.40 -6.47
CA SER A 71 3.72 -6.38 -6.28
C SER A 71 4.14 -7.76 -6.81
N GLN A 72 3.54 -8.83 -6.31
CA GLN A 72 3.85 -10.19 -6.77
C GLN A 72 3.50 -10.41 -8.25
N HIS A 73 2.42 -9.79 -8.72
CA HIS A 73 1.92 -9.84 -10.09
C HIS A 73 1.18 -8.53 -10.43
N ALA A 74 1.00 -8.26 -11.73
CA ALA A 74 0.21 -7.12 -12.18
C ALA A 74 -1.22 -7.15 -11.61
N VAL A 75 -1.73 -5.99 -11.18
CA VAL A 75 -3.08 -5.90 -10.62
C VAL A 75 -4.12 -5.98 -11.72
N SER A 76 -4.92 -7.05 -11.73
CA SER A 76 -6.09 -7.17 -12.61
C SER A 76 -7.15 -8.09 -12.02
N ALA A 77 -8.42 -7.69 -12.13
CA ALA A 77 -9.55 -8.56 -11.78
C ALA A 77 -9.96 -9.48 -12.95
N LEU A 78 -9.46 -9.24 -14.16
CA LEU A 78 -9.97 -9.90 -15.37
C LEU A 78 -9.53 -11.37 -15.49
N ASN A 79 -8.43 -11.74 -14.84
CA ASN A 79 -7.84 -13.08 -14.94
C ASN A 79 -8.09 -13.94 -13.69
N GLY A 80 -9.11 -13.62 -12.90
CA GLY A 80 -9.42 -14.33 -11.65
C GLY A 80 -8.39 -14.13 -10.53
N ALA A 81 -7.41 -13.24 -10.73
CA ALA A 81 -6.46 -12.86 -9.70
C ALA A 81 -7.15 -12.00 -8.62
N ARG A 82 -6.86 -12.31 -7.36
CA ARG A 82 -7.43 -11.65 -6.20
C ARG A 82 -6.58 -10.45 -5.76
N TRP A 83 -7.12 -9.26 -5.96
CA TRP A 83 -6.54 -8.00 -5.48
C TRP A 83 -6.34 -7.97 -3.95
N ASP A 84 -7.15 -8.71 -3.22
CA ASP A 84 -7.08 -8.80 -1.76
C ASP A 84 -6.16 -9.89 -1.23
N THR A 85 -5.33 -10.45 -2.10
CA THR A 85 -4.26 -11.38 -1.72
C THR A 85 -2.89 -10.94 -2.24
N LEU A 86 -2.84 -9.73 -2.82
CA LEU A 86 -1.66 -9.22 -3.50
C LEU A 86 -0.54 -8.94 -2.49
N ARG A 87 0.57 -9.66 -2.69
CA ARG A 87 1.76 -9.55 -1.86
C ARG A 87 2.66 -8.47 -2.42
N HIS A 88 3.37 -7.82 -1.52
CA HIS A 88 4.22 -6.69 -1.83
C HIS A 88 5.55 -6.86 -1.13
N ALA A 89 6.63 -6.45 -1.78
CA ALA A 89 7.96 -6.34 -1.19
C ALA A 89 8.49 -4.92 -1.41
N LEU A 90 9.01 -4.31 -0.35
CA LEU A 90 9.66 -3.01 -0.40
C LEU A 90 11.16 -3.22 -0.48
N PHE A 91 11.73 -2.73 -1.57
CA PHE A 91 13.17 -2.72 -1.78
C PHE A 91 13.73 -1.33 -1.54
N ALA A 92 14.97 -1.27 -1.04
CA ALA A 92 15.72 -0.04 -0.85
C ALA A 92 17.07 -0.13 -1.55
N ALA A 93 17.42 0.92 -2.30
CA ALA A 93 18.74 1.05 -2.91
C ALA A 93 19.84 0.98 -1.85
N THR A 94 21.00 0.47 -2.26
CA THR A 94 22.19 0.33 -1.41
C THR A 94 23.34 1.11 -2.02
N SER A 95 24.44 1.29 -1.28
CA SER A 95 25.64 1.95 -1.81
C SER A 95 26.17 1.27 -3.09
N ASN A 96 25.91 -0.03 -3.24
CA ASN A 96 26.45 -0.84 -4.34
C ASN A 96 25.47 -0.94 -5.53
N SER A 97 24.18 -0.62 -5.34
CA SER A 97 23.17 -0.63 -6.40
C SER A 97 22.23 0.57 -6.27
N PRO A 98 22.26 1.52 -7.22
CA PRO A 98 21.36 2.66 -7.22
C PRO A 98 19.91 2.27 -7.58
N ASP A 99 19.71 1.14 -8.26
CA ASP A 99 18.39 0.60 -8.52
C ASP A 99 17.88 -0.18 -7.29
N PRO A 100 16.75 0.23 -6.69
CA PRO A 100 16.17 -0.45 -5.55
C PRO A 100 15.87 -1.93 -5.82
N LEU A 101 15.51 -2.32 -7.06
CA LEU A 101 15.11 -3.72 -7.35
C LEU A 101 16.23 -4.73 -7.05
N TYR A 102 17.48 -4.31 -7.20
CA TYR A 102 18.67 -5.11 -6.90
C TYR A 102 19.26 -4.77 -5.52
N GLY A 103 18.53 -4.01 -4.71
CA GLY A 103 18.89 -3.61 -3.36
C GLY A 103 18.42 -4.59 -2.28
N GLN A 104 18.27 -4.08 -1.07
CA GLN A 104 17.83 -4.87 0.08
C GLN A 104 16.31 -4.86 0.21
N ILE A 105 15.71 -6.02 0.51
CA ILE A 105 14.31 -6.09 0.94
C ILE A 105 14.22 -5.58 2.37
N VAL A 106 13.49 -4.49 2.57
CA VAL A 106 13.37 -3.82 3.87
C VAL A 106 12.00 -3.99 4.53
N ALA A 107 10.97 -4.35 3.76
CA ALA A 107 9.68 -4.75 4.31
C ALA A 107 8.94 -5.67 3.32
N ASP A 108 8.05 -6.51 3.84
CA ASP A 108 7.11 -7.29 3.03
C ASP A 108 5.71 -7.19 3.58
N HIS A 109 4.73 -7.18 2.69
CA HIS A 109 3.33 -7.21 3.02
C HIS A 109 2.65 -8.40 2.33
N ALA A 110 1.90 -9.18 3.10
CA ALA A 110 1.17 -10.33 2.61
C ALA A 110 -0.09 -10.61 3.44
N PHE A 111 -1.07 -11.23 2.81
CA PHE A 111 -2.23 -11.77 3.51
C PHE A 111 -1.92 -13.16 4.07
N TRP A 112 -2.21 -13.38 5.35
CA TRP A 112 -1.96 -14.66 6.02
C TRP A 112 -3.03 -15.70 5.66
N ASN A 113 -2.59 -16.96 5.53
CA ASN A 113 -3.28 -18.10 4.93
C ASN A 113 -4.71 -18.37 5.46
N GLY A 114 -5.71 -17.64 4.95
CA GLY A 114 -7.13 -17.99 5.08
C GLY A 114 -7.91 -17.30 6.19
N ALA A 115 -7.25 -16.57 7.11
CA ALA A 115 -7.94 -15.80 8.15
C ALA A 115 -8.38 -14.39 7.71
N GLY A 116 -7.91 -13.94 6.54
CA GLY A 116 -8.16 -12.57 6.05
C GLY A 116 -7.35 -11.49 6.77
N GLU A 117 -6.38 -11.89 7.61
CA GLU A 117 -5.47 -10.99 8.31
C GLU A 117 -4.36 -10.52 7.38
N GLU A 118 -4.11 -9.22 7.40
CA GLU A 118 -3.04 -8.56 6.66
C GLU A 118 -1.81 -8.46 7.56
N ALA A 119 -0.65 -8.91 7.08
CA ALA A 119 0.61 -8.86 7.81
C ALA A 119 1.61 -7.97 7.06
N LEU A 120 2.20 -7.03 7.78
CA LEU A 120 3.34 -6.23 7.35
C LEU A 120 4.55 -6.60 8.22
N TYR A 121 5.62 -7.06 7.59
CA TYR A 121 6.87 -7.38 8.26
C TYR A 121 7.96 -6.40 7.84
N ILE A 122 8.42 -5.57 8.77
CA ILE A 122 9.53 -4.63 8.55
C ILE A 122 10.82 -5.35 8.92
N ARG A 123 11.67 -5.59 7.91
CA ARG A 123 12.91 -6.37 8.04
C ARG A 123 14.08 -5.54 8.55
N SER A 124 14.08 -4.24 8.27
CA SER A 124 15.22 -3.36 8.52
C SER A 124 14.87 -2.33 9.59
N SER A 125 15.60 -2.33 10.70
CA SER A 125 15.47 -1.33 11.78
C SER A 125 15.91 0.08 11.37
N SER A 126 16.64 0.20 10.25
CA SER A 126 17.07 1.48 9.69
C SER A 126 16.01 2.20 8.86
N VAL A 127 14.87 1.57 8.60
CA VAL A 127 13.78 2.19 7.84
C VAL A 127 12.70 2.66 8.81
N ASP A 128 12.23 3.89 8.61
CA ASP A 128 11.10 4.45 9.34
C ASP A 128 9.84 3.59 9.12
N PRO A 129 9.27 2.97 10.18
CA PRO A 129 8.04 2.19 10.05
C PRO A 129 6.88 2.98 9.46
N ASP A 130 6.76 4.26 9.79
CA ASP A 130 5.64 5.07 9.33
C ASP A 130 5.73 5.34 7.82
N LEU A 131 6.95 5.52 7.28
CA LEU A 131 7.21 5.60 5.84
C LEU A 131 6.76 4.32 5.12
N VAL A 132 7.06 3.16 5.69
CA VAL A 132 6.66 1.86 5.11
C VAL A 132 5.15 1.76 5.05
N VAL A 133 4.46 2.06 6.15
CA VAL A 133 2.99 2.00 6.22
C VAL A 133 2.36 3.01 5.25
N ALA A 134 2.85 4.25 5.23
CA ALA A 134 2.29 5.28 4.40
C ALA A 134 2.48 5.00 2.89
N SER A 135 3.67 4.55 2.49
CA SER A 135 3.94 4.17 1.09
C SER A 135 3.21 2.90 0.65
N LEU A 136 2.96 1.95 1.56
CA LEU A 136 2.11 0.79 1.30
C LEU A 136 0.65 1.21 1.07
N GLN A 137 0.15 2.17 1.83
CA GLN A 137 -1.19 2.72 1.60
C GLN A 137 -1.30 3.35 0.21
N VAL A 138 -0.27 4.09 -0.22
CA VAL A 138 -0.21 4.70 -1.56
C VAL A 138 -0.34 3.67 -2.67
N ILE A 139 0.46 2.60 -2.65
CA ILE A 139 0.39 1.58 -3.71
C ILE A 139 -0.97 0.88 -3.71
N LYS A 140 -1.52 0.51 -2.55
CA LYS A 140 -2.86 -0.11 -2.46
C LYS A 140 -3.97 0.79 -3.01
N ASP A 141 -3.88 2.10 -2.81
CA ASP A 141 -4.84 3.04 -3.37
C ASP A 141 -4.71 3.19 -4.89
N TRP A 142 -3.50 3.09 -5.44
CA TRP A 142 -3.27 2.97 -6.88
C TRP A 142 -3.91 1.71 -7.46
N GLU A 143 -3.66 0.55 -6.85
CA GLU A 143 -4.23 -0.72 -7.27
C GLU A 143 -5.77 -0.68 -7.24
N LYS A 144 -6.35 -0.12 -6.18
CA LYS A 144 -7.79 0.09 -6.06
C LYS A 144 -8.33 1.01 -7.15
N HIS A 145 -7.58 2.03 -7.55
CA HIS A 145 -7.96 2.90 -8.66
C HIS A 145 -7.93 2.16 -10.00
N THR A 146 -6.87 1.39 -10.28
CA THR A 146 -6.75 0.54 -11.47
C THR A 146 -7.96 -0.40 -11.61
N LEU A 147 -8.35 -1.07 -10.51
CA LEU A 147 -9.51 -1.96 -10.50
C LEU A 147 -10.84 -1.24 -10.73
N ARG A 148 -11.00 -0.01 -10.21
CA ARG A 148 -12.20 0.80 -10.48
C ARG A 148 -12.31 1.16 -11.96
N LEU A 149 -11.18 1.46 -12.61
CA LEU A 149 -11.13 1.71 -14.05
C LEU A 149 -11.48 0.45 -14.83
N GLU A 150 -10.89 -0.71 -14.49
CA GLU A 150 -11.24 -1.99 -15.11
C GLU A 150 -12.73 -2.34 -14.95
N LYS A 151 -13.30 -2.12 -13.76
CA LYS A 151 -14.73 -2.36 -13.51
C LYS A 151 -15.61 -1.46 -14.37
N LYS A 152 -15.20 -0.21 -14.58
CA LYS A 152 -15.93 0.76 -15.41
C LYS A 152 -15.84 0.40 -16.90
N SER A 153 -14.68 -0.01 -17.39
CA SER A 153 -14.47 -0.35 -18.81
C SER A 153 -15.03 -1.72 -19.18
N SER A 154 -14.91 -2.71 -18.29
CA SER A 154 -15.15 -4.13 -18.57
C SER A 154 -16.01 -4.81 -17.49
N SER A 155 -17.15 -4.20 -17.15
CA SER A 155 -18.00 -4.61 -16.02
C SER A 155 -18.39 -6.10 -15.99
N LYS A 156 -18.74 -6.68 -17.15
CA LYS A 156 -19.10 -8.11 -17.26
C LYS A 156 -17.91 -9.03 -16.99
N ALA A 157 -16.76 -8.74 -17.59
CA ALA A 157 -15.54 -9.53 -17.39
C ALA A 157 -15.02 -9.40 -15.95
N PHE A 158 -15.10 -8.19 -15.38
CA PHE A 158 -14.79 -7.93 -13.98
C PHE A 158 -15.68 -8.79 -13.05
N ALA A 159 -16.98 -8.83 -13.28
CA ALA A 159 -17.90 -9.65 -12.47
C ALA A 159 -17.61 -11.16 -12.58
N ALA A 160 -17.27 -11.64 -13.77
CA ALA A 160 -16.87 -13.04 -13.97
C ALA A 160 -15.55 -13.37 -13.25
N GLY A 161 -14.57 -12.48 -13.33
CA GLY A 161 -13.29 -12.61 -12.62
C GLY A 161 -13.48 -12.61 -11.10
N GLU A 162 -14.33 -11.74 -10.58
CA GLU A 162 -14.69 -11.70 -9.16
C GLU A 162 -15.36 -13.01 -8.71
N GLU A 163 -16.27 -13.55 -9.52
CA GLU A 163 -16.92 -14.83 -9.22
C GLU A 163 -15.94 -16.01 -9.25
N MET A 164 -15.00 -16.04 -10.20
CA MET A 164 -13.92 -17.05 -10.20
C MET A 164 -13.04 -16.93 -8.94
N ALA A 165 -12.67 -15.70 -8.57
CA ALA A 165 -11.91 -15.44 -7.36
C ALA A 165 -12.61 -15.93 -6.08
N ARG A 166 -13.94 -15.77 -5.99
CA ARG A 166 -14.75 -16.28 -4.86
C ARG A 166 -14.70 -17.79 -4.71
N ARG A 167 -14.59 -18.53 -5.82
CA ARG A 167 -14.58 -20.00 -5.80
C ARG A 167 -13.29 -20.58 -5.20
N GLY A 168 -12.20 -19.82 -5.19
CA GLY A 168 -10.92 -20.23 -4.60
C GLY A 168 -10.97 -20.35 -3.07
N ASN A 169 -10.06 -21.13 -2.48
CA ASN A 169 -10.04 -21.44 -1.03
C ASN A 169 -10.08 -20.19 -0.15
N LEU A 170 -9.27 -19.19 -0.49
CA LEU A 170 -9.25 -17.93 0.24
C LEU A 170 -10.50 -17.08 -0.04
N GLY A 171 -11.14 -17.22 -1.21
CA GLY A 171 -12.29 -16.42 -1.64
C GLY A 171 -13.54 -16.81 -0.85
N ARG A 172 -13.67 -18.12 -0.60
CA ARG A 172 -14.68 -18.69 0.29
C ARG A 172 -14.54 -18.16 1.73
N ALA A 173 -13.32 -18.03 2.23
CA ALA A 173 -13.08 -17.61 3.62
C ALA A 173 -13.45 -16.14 3.92
N ARG A 174 -13.24 -15.22 2.97
CA ARG A 174 -13.45 -13.77 3.21
C ARG A 174 -14.91 -13.32 2.98
N TYR A 175 -15.65 -14.01 2.11
CA TYR A 175 -17.05 -13.68 1.82
C TYR A 175 -18.07 -14.25 2.83
N TRP A 176 -17.63 -15.09 3.77
CA TRP A 176 -18.49 -15.64 4.83
C TRP A 176 -18.64 -14.71 6.06
N ARG A 177 -18.09 -13.49 6.02
CA ARG A 177 -18.20 -12.48 7.09
C ARG A 177 -18.86 -11.17 6.66
N ALA A 178 -19.56 -11.14 5.52
CA ALA A 178 -20.33 -9.97 5.07
C ALA A 178 -21.82 -10.33 4.97
#